data_AF-A0AAJ5NIS7-F1
#
_entry.id   AF-A0AAJ5NIS7-F1
#
_cell.length_a   1.000
_cell.length_b   1.000
_cell.length_c   1.000
_cell.angle_alpha   90.00
_cell.angle_beta   90.00
_cell.angle_gamma   90.00
#
_symmetry.space_group_name_H-M   'P 1'
#
loop_
_entity.id
_entity.type
_entity.pdbx_description
1 polymer ?
#
loop_
_entity_poly.entity_id
_entity_poly.type
_entity_poly.pdbx_seq_one_letter_code
_entity_poly.pdbx_strand_id
1 'polypeptide(L)'
;MTKPVSGVAATPASPEIAAEQPIASDTANSPPTSNLGLLANLPTEIVRKIGQAVDPRSAIALAGVSQYFRAGLSNEREAATISERDAKRVKTAEDFQATLERIQQLPASLQGAPLAALGKRIRFLPEADRTAQFDKACETTEKLPAEHHGVPLGEIVRNIAYLPEADRTARFDRIFAAAENLPAEHRGASMAGLGRNIYFLPDADLEVRFGRLQQALAPAGGS
;
A
#
# COMPACT_ATOMS: atom_id res chain seq x y z
N MET A 1 -3.36 6.05 78.24
CA MET A 1 -3.79 5.97 76.83
C MET A 1 -5.17 6.58 76.74
N THR A 2 -5.25 7.84 76.33
CA THR A 2 -6.41 8.73 76.51
C THR A 2 -6.81 9.33 75.15
N LYS A 3 -8.10 9.25 74.80
CA LYS A 3 -8.81 10.08 73.79
C LYS A 3 -8.84 11.57 74.27
N PRO A 4 -9.49 12.60 73.63
CA PRO A 4 -10.36 12.67 72.42
C PRO A 4 -10.26 13.96 71.52
N VAL A 5 -10.94 13.91 70.35
CA VAL A 5 -11.97 14.80 69.71
C VAL A 5 -11.92 16.37 69.77
N SER A 6 -12.41 16.97 68.65
CA SER A 6 -12.91 18.36 68.39
C SER A 6 -11.88 19.42 67.99
N GLY A 7 -12.11 20.36 67.07
CA GLY A 7 -13.31 20.77 66.33
C GLY A 7 -13.24 22.28 66.03
N VAL A 8 -13.78 22.69 64.87
CA VAL A 8 -14.38 24.01 64.53
C VAL A 8 -13.50 25.28 64.48
N ALA A 9 -13.50 25.95 63.31
CA ALA A 9 -13.76 27.39 63.10
C ALA A 9 -13.48 27.73 61.60
N ALA A 10 -14.48 28.04 60.78
CA ALA A 10 -15.20 29.33 60.64
C ALA A 10 -14.62 30.20 59.51
N THR A 11 -15.46 30.39 58.49
CA THR A 11 -15.41 31.38 57.40
C THR A 11 -15.26 32.81 57.94
N PRO A 12 -14.70 33.73 57.13
CA PRO A 12 -15.51 34.89 56.77
C PRO A 12 -15.40 35.31 55.30
N ALA A 13 -16.44 36.05 54.91
CA ALA A 13 -16.81 36.51 53.59
C ALA A 13 -15.98 37.70 53.05
N SER A 14 -16.11 37.86 51.73
CA SER A 14 -15.83 38.93 50.76
C SER A 14 -15.49 40.36 51.23
N PRO A 15 -14.84 41.13 50.32
CA PRO A 15 -15.61 42.21 49.68
C PRO A 15 -15.42 42.36 48.15
N GLU A 16 -16.55 42.57 47.50
CA GLU A 16 -16.88 43.52 46.43
C GLU A 16 -15.79 44.50 45.94
N ILE A 17 -15.47 44.47 44.63
CA ILE A 17 -14.96 45.62 43.86
C ILE A 17 -15.64 45.66 42.49
N ALA A 18 -16.11 46.86 42.15
CA ALA A 18 -16.89 47.23 40.97
C ALA A 18 -16.03 47.56 39.73
N ALA A 19 -16.66 47.34 38.57
CA ALA A 19 -16.59 48.10 37.31
C ALA A 19 -15.23 48.56 36.75
N GLU A 20 -14.82 47.96 35.63
CA GLU A 20 -14.18 48.68 34.51
C GLU A 20 -14.66 48.10 33.17
N GLN A 21 -14.92 49.01 32.22
CA GLN A 21 -15.48 48.79 30.89
C GLN A 21 -14.37 48.62 29.82
N PRO A 22 -14.70 48.32 28.55
CA PRO A 22 -13.97 47.36 27.72
C PRO A 22 -12.82 47.99 26.90
N ILE A 23 -11.72 47.24 26.75
CA ILE A 23 -10.73 47.49 25.72
C ILE A 23 -11.12 46.73 24.44
N ALA A 24 -11.47 47.51 23.42
CA ALA A 24 -11.50 47.06 22.04
C ALA A 24 -10.10 46.58 21.65
N SER A 25 -9.98 45.33 21.21
CA SER A 25 -8.82 44.86 20.46
C SER A 25 -9.30 44.36 19.12
N ASP A 26 -9.07 45.28 18.20
CA ASP A 26 -8.76 45.15 16.80
C ASP A 26 -8.64 43.74 16.18
N THR A 27 -9.11 43.79 14.96
CA THR A 27 -9.33 42.80 13.93
C THR A 27 -8.10 41.98 13.50
N ALA A 28 -8.45 40.87 12.83
CA ALA A 28 -7.68 40.21 11.78
C ALA A 28 -6.46 39.39 12.20
N ASN A 29 -6.72 38.14 12.57
CA ASN A 29 -5.93 37.01 12.06
C ASN A 29 -6.74 35.70 12.10
N SER A 30 -7.82 35.66 11.31
CA SER A 30 -8.35 34.38 10.86
C SER A 30 -7.52 33.93 9.65
N PRO A 31 -7.00 32.69 9.62
CA PRO A 31 -6.36 32.16 8.42
C PRO A 31 -7.39 32.14 7.26
N PRO A 32 -6.97 32.32 6.00
CA PRO A 32 -7.88 32.36 4.88
C PRO A 32 -8.51 30.97 4.68
N THR A 33 -9.75 30.79 5.17
CA THR A 33 -10.61 29.63 4.91
C THR A 33 -11.09 29.57 3.46
N SER A 34 -10.78 30.55 2.63
CA SER A 34 -11.27 30.72 1.26
C SER A 34 -10.78 29.65 0.26
N ASN A 35 -9.69 28.93 0.55
CA ASN A 35 -9.17 27.90 -0.36
C ASN A 35 -9.94 26.57 -0.30
N LEU A 36 -10.67 26.29 0.79
CA LEU A 36 -11.49 25.08 0.89
C LEU A 36 -12.70 25.11 -0.05
N GLY A 37 -13.24 26.31 -0.35
CA GLY A 37 -14.40 26.47 -1.23
C GLY A 37 -14.13 26.18 -2.70
N LEU A 38 -12.91 26.46 -3.19
CA LEU A 38 -12.49 26.13 -4.56
C LEU A 38 -12.25 24.63 -4.74
N LEU A 39 -11.64 23.99 -3.74
CA LEU A 39 -11.38 22.54 -3.76
C LEU A 39 -12.66 21.70 -3.58
N ALA A 40 -13.66 22.22 -2.87
CA ALA A 40 -14.96 21.56 -2.67
C ALA A 40 -15.86 21.55 -3.93
N ASN A 41 -15.53 22.35 -4.96
CA ASN A 41 -16.29 22.46 -6.20
C ASN A 41 -15.60 21.79 -7.40
N LEU A 42 -14.46 21.12 -7.20
CA LEU A 42 -13.83 20.36 -8.26
C LEU A 42 -14.75 19.21 -8.69
N PRO A 43 -14.85 18.87 -9.98
CA PRO A 43 -15.54 17.65 -10.40
C PRO A 43 -14.87 16.41 -9.80
N THR A 44 -15.66 15.39 -9.47
CA THR A 44 -15.18 14.15 -8.83
C THR A 44 -14.07 13.47 -9.65
N GLU A 45 -14.12 13.60 -10.97
CA GLU A 45 -13.09 13.08 -11.87
C GLU A 45 -11.73 13.76 -11.68
N ILE A 46 -11.70 15.07 -11.39
CA ILE A 46 -10.46 15.79 -11.10
C ILE A 46 -9.92 15.36 -9.73
N VAL A 47 -10.80 15.18 -8.74
CA VAL A 47 -10.41 14.64 -7.43
C VAL A 47 -9.77 13.26 -7.58
N ARG A 48 -10.38 12.38 -8.37
CA ARG A 48 -9.84 11.04 -8.66
C ARG A 48 -8.48 11.12 -9.36
N LYS A 49 -8.33 11.96 -10.38
CA LYS A 49 -7.04 12.17 -11.06
C LYS A 49 -5.95 12.67 -10.11
N ILE A 50 -6.29 13.59 -9.20
CA ILE A 50 -5.37 14.05 -8.14
C ILE A 50 -5.00 12.86 -7.25
N GLY A 51 -5.99 12.06 -6.82
CA GLY A 51 -5.78 10.85 -6.02
C GLY A 51 -4.83 9.83 -6.64
N GLN A 52 -4.93 9.65 -7.96
CA GLN A 52 -4.06 8.75 -8.73
C GLN A 52 -2.65 9.30 -8.95
N ALA A 53 -2.49 10.63 -8.94
CA ALA A 53 -1.21 11.29 -9.14
C ALA A 53 -0.38 11.46 -7.85
N VAL A 54 -1.00 11.31 -6.68
CA VAL A 54 -0.33 11.45 -5.38
C VAL A 54 0.03 10.09 -4.79
N ASP A 55 1.01 10.05 -3.88
CA ASP A 55 1.34 8.82 -3.18
C ASP A 55 0.21 8.38 -2.22
N PRO A 56 0.15 7.09 -1.85
CA PRO A 56 -0.94 6.54 -1.03
C PRO A 56 -1.18 7.26 0.30
N ARG A 57 -0.14 7.79 0.96
CA ARG A 57 -0.31 8.52 2.24
C ARG A 57 -0.90 9.89 2.01
N SER A 58 -0.47 10.55 0.94
CA SER A 58 -1.04 11.83 0.52
C SER A 58 -2.51 11.66 0.09
N ALA A 59 -2.88 10.56 -0.56
CA ALA A 59 -4.29 10.26 -0.86
C ALA A 59 -5.14 10.10 0.42
N ILE A 60 -4.63 9.40 1.45
CA ILE A 60 -5.30 9.28 2.75
C ILE A 60 -5.43 10.66 3.42
N ALA A 61 -4.37 11.46 3.42
CA ALA A 61 -4.36 12.79 4.01
C ALA A 61 -5.39 13.71 3.32
N LEU A 62 -5.42 13.73 1.98
CA LEU A 62 -6.39 14.48 1.19
C LEU A 62 -7.83 14.05 1.46
N ALA A 63 -8.09 12.74 1.55
CA ALA A 63 -9.40 12.21 1.96
C ALA A 63 -9.78 12.59 3.41
N GLY A 64 -8.81 12.98 4.24
CA GLY A 64 -9.03 13.52 5.58
C GLY A 64 -9.44 14.98 5.61
N VAL A 65 -9.13 15.75 4.55
CA VAL A 65 -9.36 17.22 4.49
C VAL A 65 -10.85 17.56 4.39
N SER A 66 -11.65 16.76 3.67
CA SER A 66 -13.10 17.00 3.56
C SER A 66 -13.90 15.74 3.27
N GLN A 67 -15.21 15.77 3.55
CA GLN A 67 -16.13 14.69 3.20
C GLN A 67 -16.23 14.48 1.68
N TYR A 68 -16.02 15.54 0.90
CA TYR A 68 -16.03 15.48 -0.56
C TYR A 68 -14.84 14.68 -1.11
N PHE A 69 -13.62 15.00 -0.67
CA PHE A 69 -12.43 14.20 -1.00
C PHE A 69 -12.53 12.78 -0.45
N ARG A 70 -13.14 12.60 0.72
CA ARG A 70 -13.37 11.26 1.29
C ARG A 70 -14.22 10.38 0.38
N ALA A 71 -15.29 10.92 -0.20
CA ALA A 71 -16.13 10.19 -1.14
C ALA A 71 -15.42 9.96 -2.48
N GLY A 72 -14.73 10.99 -3.00
CA GLY A 72 -14.04 10.92 -4.29
C GLY A 72 -12.79 10.04 -4.31
N LEU A 73 -12.15 9.83 -3.15
CA LEU A 73 -10.91 9.04 -2.99
C LEU A 73 -11.13 7.72 -2.23
N SER A 74 -12.36 7.20 -2.21
CA SER A 74 -12.69 6.00 -1.42
C SER A 74 -11.87 4.79 -1.87
N ASN A 75 -11.68 4.61 -3.19
CA ASN A 75 -10.92 3.47 -3.74
C ASN A 75 -9.42 3.60 -3.47
N GLU A 76 -8.87 4.81 -3.61
CA GLU A 76 -7.47 5.12 -3.33
C GLU A 76 -7.15 4.89 -1.85
N ARG A 77 -8.06 5.31 -0.96
CA ARG A 77 -7.94 5.06 0.48
C ARG A 77 -8.02 3.59 0.81
N GLU A 78 -8.92 2.84 0.16
CA GLU A 78 -9.03 1.40 0.36
C GLU A 78 -7.76 0.68 -0.11
N ALA A 79 -7.26 1.01 -1.30
CA ALA A 79 -5.98 0.49 -1.81
C ALA A 79 -4.81 0.80 -0.86
N ALA A 80 -4.72 2.03 -0.35
CA ALA A 80 -3.70 2.41 0.61
C ALA A 80 -3.85 1.65 1.94
N THR A 81 -5.08 1.50 2.43
CA THR A 81 -5.38 0.74 3.65
C THR A 81 -4.98 -0.72 3.52
N ILE A 82 -5.31 -1.36 2.39
CA ILE A 82 -4.91 -2.74 2.13
C ILE A 82 -3.39 -2.85 2.09
N SER A 83 -2.72 -1.97 1.34
CA SER A 83 -1.27 -1.99 1.15
C SER A 83 -0.49 -1.75 2.45
N GLU A 84 -0.89 -0.74 3.23
CA GLU A 84 -0.12 -0.28 4.38
C GLU A 84 -0.43 -1.04 5.66
N ARG A 85 -1.65 -1.58 5.79
CA ARG A 85 -2.14 -2.19 7.04
C ARG A 85 -2.53 -3.64 6.86
N ASP A 86 -3.46 -3.94 5.96
CA ASP A 86 -4.11 -5.25 5.95
C ASP A 86 -3.16 -6.32 5.42
N ALA A 87 -2.42 -6.05 4.33
CA ALA A 87 -1.38 -6.94 3.83
C ALA A 87 -0.36 -7.30 4.93
N LYS A 88 0.08 -6.34 5.74
CA LYS A 88 1.04 -6.61 6.83
C LYS A 88 0.50 -7.54 7.92
N ARG A 89 -0.82 -7.65 8.05
CA ARG A 89 -1.49 -8.49 9.06
C ARG A 89 -1.73 -9.92 8.57
N VAL A 90 -1.57 -10.19 7.28
CA VAL A 90 -1.73 -11.53 6.70
C VAL A 90 -0.73 -12.51 7.30
N LYS A 91 -1.27 -13.55 7.93
CA LYS A 91 -0.49 -14.66 8.52
C LYS A 91 -0.98 -16.04 8.06
N THR A 92 -2.23 -16.16 7.63
CA THR A 92 -2.80 -17.43 7.16
C THR A 92 -3.17 -17.38 5.68
N ALA A 93 -3.45 -18.55 5.11
CA ALA A 93 -3.97 -18.66 3.75
C ALA A 93 -5.34 -18.00 3.59
N GLU A 94 -6.20 -18.07 4.61
CA GLU A 94 -7.52 -17.43 4.62
C GLU A 94 -7.39 -15.91 4.62
N ASP A 95 -6.53 -15.35 5.48
CA ASP A 95 -6.26 -13.90 5.51
C ASP A 95 -5.74 -13.41 4.15
N PHE A 96 -4.88 -14.21 3.52
CA PHE A 96 -4.31 -13.90 2.21
C PHE A 96 -5.41 -13.85 1.16
N GLN A 97 -6.26 -14.89 1.12
CA GLN A 97 -7.37 -14.99 0.18
C GLN A 97 -8.37 -13.84 0.36
N ALA A 98 -8.78 -13.55 1.59
CA ALA A 98 -9.69 -12.45 1.89
C ALA A 98 -9.11 -11.09 1.49
N THR A 99 -7.81 -10.90 1.68
CA THR A 99 -7.12 -9.68 1.24
C THR A 99 -7.06 -9.59 -0.28
N LEU A 100 -6.77 -10.70 -0.96
CA LEU A 100 -6.70 -10.77 -2.42
C LEU A 100 -8.06 -10.46 -3.06
N GLU A 101 -9.15 -10.99 -2.51
CA GLU A 101 -10.52 -10.71 -2.97
C GLU A 101 -10.87 -9.23 -2.85
N ARG A 102 -10.49 -8.59 -1.73
CA ARG A 102 -10.67 -7.15 -1.56
C ARG A 102 -9.87 -6.34 -2.58
N ILE A 103 -8.66 -6.78 -2.92
CA ILE A 103 -7.87 -6.12 -3.97
C ILE A 103 -8.56 -6.24 -5.33
N GLN A 104 -9.14 -7.39 -5.64
CA GLN A 104 -9.85 -7.62 -6.91
C GLN A 104 -11.10 -6.73 -7.07
N GLN A 105 -11.67 -6.21 -5.98
CA GLN A 105 -12.77 -5.23 -6.03
C GLN A 105 -12.31 -3.80 -6.36
N LEU A 106 -11.01 -3.50 -6.31
CA LEU A 106 -10.48 -2.19 -6.65
C LEU A 106 -10.43 -2.00 -8.17
N PRO A 107 -10.50 -0.76 -8.68
CA PRO A 107 -10.15 -0.46 -10.06
C PRO A 107 -8.75 -0.98 -10.40
N ALA A 108 -8.56 -1.54 -11.61
CA ALA A 108 -7.30 -2.17 -12.02
C ALA A 108 -6.07 -1.27 -11.81
N SER A 109 -6.20 0.04 -12.05
CA SER A 109 -5.13 1.04 -11.84
C SER A 109 -4.69 1.20 -10.39
N LEU A 110 -5.47 0.71 -9.42
CA LEU A 110 -5.19 0.78 -7.99
C LEU A 110 -4.82 -0.58 -7.39
N GLN A 111 -4.90 -1.67 -8.14
CA GLN A 111 -4.61 -3.03 -7.64
C GLN A 111 -3.10 -3.29 -7.48
N GLY A 112 -2.25 -2.58 -8.21
CA GLY A 112 -0.82 -2.84 -8.27
C GLY A 112 -0.11 -2.75 -6.91
N ALA A 113 -0.23 -1.62 -6.21
CA ALA A 113 0.43 -1.45 -4.90
C ALA A 113 -0.07 -2.45 -3.83
N PRO A 114 -1.39 -2.69 -3.69
CA PRO A 114 -1.90 -3.73 -2.80
C PRO A 114 -1.40 -5.14 -3.13
N LEU A 115 -1.40 -5.55 -4.40
CA LEU A 115 -0.87 -6.86 -4.81
C LEU A 115 0.61 -7.01 -4.51
N ALA A 116 1.39 -5.95 -4.78
CA ALA A 116 2.82 -5.92 -4.46
C ALA A 116 3.06 -6.05 -2.95
N ALA A 117 2.25 -5.38 -2.12
CA ALA A 117 2.32 -5.49 -0.66
C ALA A 117 1.91 -6.89 -0.16
N LEU A 118 0.87 -7.48 -0.75
CA LEU A 118 0.40 -8.82 -0.42
C LEU A 118 1.42 -9.90 -0.86
N GLY A 119 2.04 -9.75 -2.03
CA GLY A 119 3.09 -10.65 -2.51
C GLY A 119 4.28 -10.76 -1.56
N LYS A 120 4.69 -9.65 -0.91
CA LYS A 120 5.74 -9.65 0.14
C LYS A 120 5.40 -10.51 1.36
N ARG A 121 4.14 -10.92 1.51
CA ARG A 121 3.67 -11.73 2.63
C ARG A 121 3.81 -13.23 2.41
N ILE A 122 3.99 -13.68 1.17
CA ILE A 122 4.07 -15.10 0.82
C ILE A 122 5.10 -15.83 1.69
N ARG A 123 6.30 -15.26 1.87
CA ARG A 123 7.36 -15.85 2.72
C ARG A 123 7.00 -16.05 4.19
N PHE A 124 5.97 -15.37 4.70
CA PHE A 124 5.54 -15.47 6.10
C PHE A 124 4.38 -16.45 6.30
N LEU A 125 3.83 -17.01 5.23
CA LEU A 125 2.81 -18.04 5.30
C LEU A 125 3.43 -19.39 5.70
N PRO A 126 2.62 -20.32 6.25
CA PRO A 126 3.01 -21.72 6.39
C PRO A 126 3.52 -22.26 5.05
N GLU A 127 4.58 -23.06 5.08
CA GLU A 127 5.26 -23.55 3.87
C GLU A 127 4.30 -24.27 2.91
N ALA A 128 3.39 -25.09 3.45
CA ALA A 128 2.38 -25.81 2.69
C ALA A 128 1.44 -24.90 1.86
N ASP A 129 1.28 -23.64 2.27
CA ASP A 129 0.37 -22.69 1.59
C ASP A 129 1.09 -21.79 0.58
N ARG A 130 2.42 -21.66 0.67
CA ARG A 130 3.17 -20.63 -0.05
C ARG A 130 3.01 -20.74 -1.56
N THR A 131 3.16 -21.94 -2.11
CA THR A 131 3.05 -22.19 -3.56
C THR A 131 1.66 -21.82 -4.07
N ALA A 132 0.60 -22.27 -3.38
CA ALA A 132 -0.77 -21.97 -3.79
C ALA A 132 -1.08 -20.47 -3.75
N GLN A 133 -0.65 -19.76 -2.70
CA GLN A 133 -0.89 -18.31 -2.61
C GLN A 133 -0.01 -17.50 -3.58
N PHE A 134 1.20 -17.98 -3.87
CA PHE A 134 2.06 -17.43 -4.91
C PHE A 134 1.38 -17.52 -6.28
N ASP A 135 0.86 -18.69 -6.63
CA ASP A 135 0.19 -18.91 -7.92
C ASP A 135 -1.04 -17.99 -8.05
N LYS A 136 -1.87 -17.88 -7.01
CA LYS A 136 -3.02 -16.96 -6.99
C LYS A 136 -2.64 -15.49 -7.15
N ALA A 137 -1.54 -15.06 -6.53
CA ALA A 137 -1.04 -13.69 -6.67
C ALA A 137 -0.55 -13.42 -8.10
N CYS A 138 0.12 -14.40 -8.73
CA CYS A 138 0.52 -14.32 -10.14
C CYS A 138 -0.71 -14.23 -11.04
N GLU A 139 -1.68 -15.14 -10.88
CA GLU A 139 -2.92 -15.15 -11.67
C GLU A 139 -3.70 -13.83 -11.56
N THR A 140 -3.77 -13.26 -10.36
CA THR A 140 -4.46 -11.99 -10.16
C THR A 140 -3.71 -10.84 -10.83
N THR A 141 -2.38 -10.86 -10.79
CA THR A 141 -1.55 -9.87 -11.48
C THR A 141 -1.66 -9.99 -12.99
N GLU A 142 -1.65 -11.21 -13.53
CA GLU A 142 -1.77 -11.50 -14.97
C GLU A 142 -3.11 -11.02 -15.56
N LYS A 143 -4.17 -10.91 -14.73
CA LYS A 143 -5.48 -10.36 -15.14
C LYS A 143 -5.51 -8.83 -15.25
N LEU A 144 -4.48 -8.13 -14.78
CA LEU A 144 -4.40 -6.68 -14.90
C LEU A 144 -4.05 -6.25 -16.34
N PRO A 145 -4.25 -4.98 -16.70
CA PRO A 145 -3.58 -4.38 -17.85
C PRO A 145 -2.05 -4.44 -17.69
N ALA A 146 -1.31 -4.65 -18.79
CA ALA A 146 0.12 -4.93 -18.79
C ALA A 146 0.96 -3.83 -18.09
N GLU A 147 0.52 -2.57 -18.19
CA GLU A 147 1.12 -1.41 -17.52
C GLU A 147 1.12 -1.50 -15.98
N HIS A 148 0.29 -2.38 -15.41
CA HIS A 148 0.17 -2.59 -13.97
C HIS A 148 0.83 -3.88 -13.47
N HIS A 149 1.43 -4.68 -14.35
CA HIS A 149 2.04 -5.97 -13.98
C HIS A 149 3.40 -5.83 -13.30
N GLY A 150 4.21 -4.87 -13.75
CA GLY A 150 5.65 -4.85 -13.44
C GLY A 150 5.97 -4.83 -11.95
N VAL A 151 5.35 -3.92 -11.20
CA VAL A 151 5.60 -3.77 -9.76
C VAL A 151 5.13 -4.99 -8.96
N PRO A 152 3.87 -5.47 -9.10
CA PRO A 152 3.42 -6.68 -8.41
C PRO A 152 4.25 -7.92 -8.74
N LEU A 153 4.49 -8.20 -10.04
CA LEU A 153 5.30 -9.37 -10.44
C LEU A 153 6.71 -9.29 -9.88
N GLY A 154 7.33 -8.10 -9.88
CA GLY A 154 8.65 -7.86 -9.33
C GLY A 154 8.74 -8.09 -7.81
N GLU A 155 7.64 -7.92 -7.07
CA GLU A 155 7.59 -8.26 -5.63
C GLU A 155 7.23 -9.72 -5.38
N ILE A 156 6.33 -10.31 -6.18
CA ILE A 156 5.95 -11.72 -6.06
C ILE A 156 7.16 -12.61 -6.34
N VAL A 157 7.89 -12.36 -7.43
CA VAL A 157 9.07 -13.16 -7.83
C VAL A 157 10.16 -13.20 -6.76
N ARG A 158 10.27 -12.15 -5.92
CA ARG A 158 11.23 -12.12 -4.80
C ARG A 158 10.94 -13.18 -3.73
N ASN A 159 9.79 -13.83 -3.78
CA ASN A 159 9.41 -14.88 -2.86
C ASN A 159 9.71 -16.28 -3.37
N ILE A 160 10.22 -16.46 -4.61
CA ILE A 160 10.58 -17.77 -5.15
C ILE A 160 11.55 -18.51 -4.23
N ALA A 161 12.55 -17.81 -3.67
CA ALA A 161 13.51 -18.38 -2.73
C ALA A 161 12.88 -19.00 -1.46
N TYR A 162 11.64 -18.65 -1.13
CA TYR A 162 10.93 -19.16 0.05
C TYR A 162 9.90 -20.25 -0.26
N LEU A 163 9.74 -20.62 -1.54
CA LEU A 163 8.92 -21.75 -1.96
C LEU A 163 9.66 -23.07 -1.71
N PRO A 164 8.93 -24.19 -1.58
CA PRO A 164 9.51 -25.53 -1.65
C PRO A 164 10.43 -25.66 -2.88
N GLU A 165 11.60 -26.27 -2.72
CA GLU A 165 12.62 -26.34 -3.78
C GLU A 165 12.07 -26.92 -5.08
N ALA A 166 11.24 -27.97 -4.98
CA ALA A 166 10.58 -28.63 -6.10
C ALA A 166 9.67 -27.69 -6.93
N ASP A 167 9.19 -26.60 -6.35
CA ASP A 167 8.30 -25.64 -7.02
C ASP A 167 9.04 -24.46 -7.66
N ARG A 168 10.26 -24.16 -7.22
CA ARG A 168 10.97 -22.90 -7.55
C ARG A 168 11.20 -22.73 -9.04
N THR A 169 11.72 -23.76 -9.69
CA THR A 169 12.04 -23.75 -11.13
C THR A 169 10.79 -23.43 -11.97
N ALA A 170 9.69 -24.14 -11.74
CA ALA A 170 8.45 -23.95 -12.48
C ALA A 170 7.89 -22.52 -12.30
N ARG A 171 7.96 -21.96 -11.09
CA ARG A 171 7.42 -20.62 -10.80
C ARG A 171 8.32 -19.51 -11.32
N PHE A 172 9.64 -19.75 -11.35
CA PHE A 172 10.57 -18.89 -12.04
C PHE A 172 10.24 -18.80 -13.53
N ASP A 173 10.09 -19.95 -14.18
CA ASP A 173 9.81 -20.00 -15.62
C ASP A 173 8.47 -19.35 -15.98
N ARG A 174 7.44 -19.55 -15.14
CA ARG A 174 6.15 -18.86 -15.30
C ARG A 174 6.29 -17.35 -15.28
N ILE A 175 6.96 -16.79 -14.25
CA ILE A 175 7.13 -15.34 -14.16
C ILE A 175 8.04 -14.83 -15.26
N PHE A 176 9.06 -15.59 -15.65
CA PHE A 176 9.92 -15.24 -16.76
C PHE A 176 9.11 -15.08 -18.05
N ALA A 177 8.27 -16.06 -18.39
CA ALA A 177 7.39 -15.99 -19.56
C ALA A 177 6.37 -14.83 -19.46
N ALA A 178 5.80 -14.58 -18.28
CA ALA A 178 4.90 -13.45 -18.07
C ALA A 178 5.63 -12.11 -18.30
N ALA A 179 6.83 -11.96 -17.75
CA ALA A 179 7.66 -10.77 -17.91
C ALA A 179 8.12 -10.57 -19.36
N GLU A 180 8.39 -11.65 -20.10
CA GLU A 180 8.72 -11.64 -21.53
C GLU A 180 7.58 -11.16 -22.44
N ASN A 181 6.34 -11.16 -21.96
CA ASN A 181 5.20 -10.62 -22.69
C ASN A 181 4.92 -9.15 -22.34
N LEU A 182 5.60 -8.59 -21.33
CA LEU A 182 5.44 -7.19 -20.96
C LEU A 182 6.17 -6.26 -21.94
N PRO A 183 5.60 -5.08 -22.24
CA PRO A 183 6.32 -3.99 -22.88
C PRO A 183 7.62 -3.68 -22.11
N ALA A 184 8.67 -3.28 -22.84
CA ALA A 184 10.00 -3.04 -22.26
C ALA A 184 9.97 -2.09 -21.06
N GLU A 185 9.12 -1.06 -21.12
CA GLU A 185 8.91 -0.06 -20.07
C GLU A 185 8.39 -0.65 -18.74
N HIS A 186 7.69 -1.79 -18.79
CA HIS A 186 7.05 -2.40 -17.62
C HIS A 186 7.76 -3.69 -17.14
N ARG A 187 8.69 -4.21 -17.95
CA ARG A 187 9.41 -5.46 -17.67
C ARG A 187 10.50 -5.34 -16.61
N GLY A 188 11.06 -4.14 -16.41
CA GLY A 188 12.28 -3.94 -15.61
C GLY A 188 12.21 -4.45 -14.17
N ALA A 189 11.10 -4.20 -13.47
CA ALA A 189 10.93 -4.63 -12.08
C ALA A 189 10.86 -6.16 -11.94
N SER A 190 10.14 -6.83 -12.86
CA SER A 190 10.02 -8.29 -12.91
C SER A 190 11.36 -8.94 -13.25
N MET A 191 12.08 -8.43 -14.25
CA MET A 191 13.40 -8.96 -14.63
C MET A 191 14.47 -8.76 -13.56
N ALA A 192 14.48 -7.61 -12.88
CA ALA A 192 15.37 -7.39 -11.74
C ALA A 192 15.07 -8.36 -10.58
N GLY A 193 13.79 -8.70 -10.38
CA GLY A 193 13.38 -9.71 -9.41
C GLY A 193 13.82 -11.13 -9.80
N LEU A 194 13.66 -11.51 -11.08
CA LEU A 194 14.13 -12.78 -11.62
C LEU A 194 15.65 -12.93 -11.47
N GLY A 195 16.42 -11.91 -11.88
CA GLY A 195 17.89 -11.92 -11.76
C GLY A 195 18.39 -12.10 -10.32
N ARG A 196 17.65 -11.57 -9.33
CA ARG A 196 17.96 -11.79 -7.90
C ARG A 196 17.66 -13.20 -7.41
N ASN A 197 16.69 -13.88 -8.03
CA ASN A 197 16.24 -15.20 -7.57
C ASN A 197 16.94 -16.36 -8.27
N ILE A 198 17.72 -16.08 -9.31
CA ILE A 198 18.33 -17.12 -10.13
C ILE A 198 19.25 -18.06 -9.35
N TYR A 199 19.93 -17.54 -8.32
CA TYR A 199 20.83 -18.31 -7.45
C TYR A 199 20.11 -19.23 -6.44
N PHE A 200 18.78 -19.15 -6.34
CA PHE A 200 17.98 -20.03 -5.47
C PHE A 200 17.34 -21.20 -6.22
N LEU A 201 17.64 -21.33 -7.52
CA LEU A 201 17.25 -22.46 -8.35
C LEU A 201 18.28 -23.60 -8.23
N PRO A 202 17.89 -24.85 -8.51
CA PRO A 202 18.82 -25.97 -8.59
C PRO A 202 19.94 -25.72 -9.61
N ASP A 203 21.16 -26.20 -9.33
CA ASP A 203 22.34 -25.94 -10.18
C ASP A 203 22.17 -26.39 -11.64
N ALA A 204 21.46 -27.49 -11.87
CA ALA A 204 21.19 -28.03 -13.21
C ALA A 204 20.43 -27.03 -14.12
N ASP A 205 19.77 -26.04 -13.52
CA ASP A 205 18.85 -25.12 -14.17
C ASP A 205 19.42 -23.71 -14.36
N LEU A 206 20.57 -23.41 -13.73
CA LEU A 206 21.07 -22.04 -13.55
C LEU A 206 21.68 -21.44 -14.82
N GLU A 207 22.57 -22.18 -15.51
CA GLU A 207 23.24 -21.68 -16.73
C GLU A 207 22.25 -21.35 -17.84
N VAL A 208 21.29 -22.25 -18.08
CA VAL A 208 20.25 -22.08 -19.11
C VAL A 208 19.42 -20.84 -18.83
N ARG A 209 18.99 -20.65 -17.57
CA ARG A 209 18.14 -19.51 -17.18
C ARG A 209 18.90 -18.20 -17.14
N PHE A 210 20.18 -18.24 -16.80
CA PHE A 210 21.02 -17.05 -16.83
C PHE A 210 21.21 -16.56 -18.26
N GLY A 211 21.49 -17.48 -19.19
CA GLY A 211 21.55 -17.17 -20.63
C GLY A 211 20.25 -16.57 -21.17
N ARG A 212 19.09 -17.14 -20.80
CA ARG A 212 17.77 -16.59 -21.18
C ARG A 212 17.56 -15.19 -20.62
N LEU A 213 17.90 -14.94 -19.36
CA LEU A 213 17.76 -13.63 -18.73
C LEU A 213 18.67 -12.58 -19.38
N GLN A 214 19.89 -12.96 -19.77
CA GLN A 214 20.79 -12.08 -20.53
C GLN A 214 20.23 -11.73 -21.91
N GLN A 215 19.69 -12.71 -22.64
CA GLN A 215 19.06 -12.48 -23.95
C GLN A 215 17.84 -11.56 -23.84
N ALA A 216 16.99 -11.77 -22.84
CA ALA A 216 15.79 -10.95 -22.61
C ALA A 216 16.09 -9.50 -22.19
N LEU A 217 17.31 -9.22 -21.70
CA LEU A 217 17.79 -7.90 -21.31
C LEU A 217 18.67 -7.23 -22.37
N ALA A 218 19.09 -7.96 -23.41
CA ALA A 218 19.87 -7.39 -24.49
C ALA A 218 19.01 -6.37 -25.27
N PRO A 219 19.55 -5.20 -25.62
CA PRO A 219 18.83 -4.25 -26.46
C PRO A 219 18.53 -4.91 -27.81
N ALA A 220 17.26 -4.90 -28.21
CA ALA A 220 16.85 -5.31 -29.55
C ALA A 220 17.42 -4.31 -30.57
N GLY A 221 18.67 -4.48 -30.99
CA GLY A 221 19.33 -3.56 -31.92
C GLY A 221 20.84 -3.74 -31.97
N GLY A 222 21.27 -4.71 -32.79
CA GLY A 222 22.68 -4.97 -33.09
C GLY A 222 22.82 -5.84 -34.34
N SER A 223 22.09 -5.51 -35.41
CA SER A 223 22.31 -5.97 -36.79
C SER A 223 21.69 -4.97 -37.74
#